data_AF-A0A4Z1JF15-F1
#
_entry.id   AF-A0A4Z1JF15-F1
#
_cell.length_a   1.000
_cell.length_b   1.000
_cell.length_c   1.000
_cell.angle_alpha   90.00
_cell.angle_beta   90.00
_cell.angle_gamma   90.00
#
_symmetry.space_group_name_H-M   'P 1'
#
loop_
_entity.id
_entity.type
_entity.pdbx_description
1 polymer ?
#
loop_
_entity_poly.entity_id
_entity_poly.type
_entity_poly.pdbx_seq_one_letter_code
_entity_poly.pdbx_strand_id
1 'polypeptide(L)'
;MTFMAHDFFTEQPVMGADVYLFRCVFHNHSDKYCIRILQHLIPALKPGARIVIAEFIVPPPGSVSKHKEWLIRHFFAQIYGPCDG
;
A
#
# COMPACT_ATOMS: atom_id res chain seq x y z
N MET A 1 -5.56 -11.97 -17.67
CA MET A 1 -5.85 -11.15 -16.48
C MET A 1 -7.32 -11.31 -16.17
N THR A 2 -7.67 -11.78 -14.98
CA THR A 2 -9.05 -11.97 -14.54
C THR A 2 -9.29 -11.06 -13.34
N PHE A 3 -10.53 -10.59 -13.21
CA PHE A 3 -10.95 -9.80 -12.06
C PHE A 3 -11.54 -10.72 -10.98
N MET A 4 -11.24 -10.42 -9.71
CA MET A 4 -11.82 -11.08 -8.55
C MET A 4 -12.15 -10.00 -7.52
N ALA A 5 -13.43 -9.86 -7.18
CA ALA A 5 -13.84 -8.99 -6.10
C ALA A 5 -13.34 -9.58 -4.77
N HIS A 6 -12.70 -8.75 -3.94
CA HIS A 6 -12.20 -9.16 -2.63
C HIS A 6 -12.18 -7.96 -1.70
N ASP A 7 -12.63 -8.16 -0.47
CA ASP A 7 -12.42 -7.24 0.65
C ASP A 7 -11.14 -7.64 1.39
N PHE A 8 -10.10 -6.81 1.31
CA PHE A 8 -8.81 -7.06 1.95
C PHE A 8 -8.84 -6.97 3.49
N PHE A 9 -9.96 -6.57 4.09
CA PHE A 9 -10.23 -6.70 5.53
C PHE A 9 -10.76 -8.09 5.92
N THR A 10 -10.79 -9.03 4.97
CA THR A 10 -11.10 -10.45 5.14
C THR A 10 -9.96 -11.29 4.61
N GLU A 11 -9.92 -12.58 4.98
CA GLU A 11 -8.86 -13.51 4.57
C GLU A 11 -8.65 -13.53 3.05
N GLN A 12 -7.39 -13.62 2.62
CA GLN A 12 -7.03 -13.66 1.22
C GLN A 12 -7.47 -14.99 0.57
N PRO A 13 -8.39 -14.98 -0.42
CA PRO A 13 -8.92 -16.21 -1.03
C PRO A 13 -7.93 -16.94 -1.94
N VAL A 14 -6.94 -16.23 -2.51
CA VAL A 14 -5.92 -16.86 -3.36
C VAL A 14 -4.76 -17.31 -2.49
N MET A 15 -4.61 -18.62 -2.32
CA MET A 15 -3.57 -19.22 -1.48
C MET A 15 -2.30 -19.53 -2.29
N GLY A 16 -1.14 -19.37 -1.67
CA GLY A 16 0.14 -19.85 -2.22
C GLY A 16 0.63 -19.12 -3.47
N ALA A 17 0.19 -17.87 -3.72
CA ALA A 17 0.76 -17.07 -4.79
C ALA A 17 2.27 -16.80 -4.55
N ASP A 18 3.03 -16.64 -5.64
CA ASP A 18 4.45 -16.27 -5.54
C ASP A 18 4.63 -14.81 -5.08
N VAL A 19 3.71 -13.94 -5.50
CA VAL A 19 3.73 -12.50 -5.19
C VAL A 19 2.32 -11.98 -4.89
N TYR A 20 2.20 -11.23 -3.80
CA TYR A 20 1.04 -10.39 -3.50
C TYR A 20 1.45 -8.92 -3.63
N LEU A 21 0.81 -8.19 -4.55
CA LEU A 21 1.15 -6.80 -4.86
C LEU A 21 0.09 -5.85 -4.30
N PHE A 22 0.50 -4.89 -3.49
CA PHE A 22 -0.30 -3.73 -3.08
C PHE A 22 0.29 -2.48 -3.72
N ARG A 23 -0.49 -1.82 -4.57
CA ARG A 23 -0.07 -0.56 -5.21
C ARG A 23 -1.05 0.53 -4.83
N CYS A 24 -0.57 1.59 -4.19
CA CYS A 24 -1.40 2.72 -3.79
C CYS A 24 -2.59 2.31 -2.89
N VAL A 25 -2.35 1.44 -1.91
CA VAL A 25 -3.38 0.91 -0.99
C VAL A 25 -3.14 1.44 0.42
N PHE A 26 -1.92 1.33 0.93
CA PHE A 26 -1.65 1.57 2.35
C PHE A 26 -1.68 3.05 2.73
N HIS A 27 -1.44 3.97 1.79
CA HIS A 27 -1.53 5.40 2.09
C HIS A 27 -2.96 5.90 2.40
N ASN A 28 -4.00 5.10 2.11
CA ASN A 28 -5.39 5.39 2.43
C ASN A 28 -5.82 4.89 3.81
N HIS A 29 -4.91 4.21 4.53
CA HIS A 29 -5.24 3.47 5.74
C HIS A 29 -4.27 3.84 6.86
N SER A 30 -4.79 4.00 8.08
CA SER A 30 -3.92 4.14 9.24
C SER A 30 -3.23 2.82 9.57
N ASP A 31 -2.14 2.88 10.34
CA ASP A 31 -1.33 1.72 10.71
C ASP A 31 -2.15 0.53 11.23
N LYS A 32 -3.19 0.80 12.04
CA LYS A 32 -4.10 -0.22 12.57
C LYS A 32 -4.75 -1.04 11.44
N TYR A 33 -5.22 -0.37 10.40
CA TYR A 33 -5.87 -1.01 9.26
C TYR A 33 -4.84 -1.68 8.35
N CYS A 34 -3.67 -1.07 8.14
CA CYS A 34 -2.56 -1.70 7.41
C CYS A 34 -2.14 -3.02 8.05
N ILE A 35 -2.00 -3.05 9.39
CA ILE A 35 -1.70 -4.28 10.14
C ILE A 35 -2.79 -5.32 9.92
N ARG A 36 -4.06 -4.94 10.01
CA ARG A 36 -5.20 -5.85 9.80
C ARG A 36 -5.20 -6.45 8.38
N ILE A 37 -4.93 -5.66 7.36
CA ILE A 37 -4.82 -6.12 5.96
C ILE A 37 -3.72 -7.17 5.84
N LEU A 38 -2.53 -6.89 6.38
CA LEU A 38 -1.42 -7.82 6.34
C LEU A 38 -1.70 -9.10 7.14
N GLN A 39 -2.39 -9.00 8.29
CA GLN A 39 -2.81 -10.17 9.07
C GLN A 39 -3.72 -11.11 8.28
N HIS A 40 -4.67 -10.57 7.51
CA HIS A 40 -5.56 -11.38 6.67
C HIS A 40 -4.86 -11.96 5.43
N LEU A 41 -3.69 -11.44 5.04
CA LEU A 41 -2.86 -12.00 3.99
C LEU A 41 -1.98 -13.16 4.48
N ILE A 42 -1.48 -13.11 5.72
CA ILE A 42 -0.52 -14.09 6.26
C ILE A 42 -0.93 -15.56 6.03
N PRO A 43 -2.19 -15.99 6.26
CA PRO A 43 -2.61 -17.38 6.03
C PRO A 43 -2.42 -17.87 4.59
N ALA A 44 -2.45 -16.96 3.61
CA ALA A 44 -2.31 -17.28 2.20
C ALA A 44 -0.85 -17.37 1.73
N LEU A 45 0.12 -17.03 2.57
CA LEU A 45 1.54 -17.06 2.20
C LEU A 45 2.09 -18.49 2.21
N LYS A 46 2.84 -18.84 1.17
CA LYS A 46 3.70 -20.04 1.15
C LYS A 46 5.15 -19.68 1.46
N PRO A 47 6.00 -20.63 1.88
CA PRO A 47 7.44 -20.41 1.95
C PRO A 47 7.98 -19.86 0.62
N GLY A 48 8.75 -18.76 0.70
CA GLY A 48 9.31 -18.09 -0.47
C GLY A 48 8.38 -17.08 -1.17
N ALA A 49 7.12 -16.97 -0.75
CA ALA A 49 6.22 -15.91 -1.24
C ALA A 49 6.75 -14.52 -0.89
N ARG A 50 6.46 -13.52 -1.73
CA ARG A 50 6.85 -12.13 -1.51
C ARG A 50 5.64 -11.21 -1.46
N ILE A 51 5.70 -10.24 -0.56
CA ILE A 51 4.76 -9.12 -0.53
C ILE A 51 5.49 -7.93 -1.16
N VAL A 52 4.91 -7.35 -2.20
CA VAL A 52 5.44 -6.17 -2.87
C VAL A 52 4.52 -5.00 -2.58
N ILE A 53 5.08 -3.96 -1.98
CA ILE A 53 4.38 -2.73 -1.65
C ILE A 53 4.93 -1.62 -2.55
N ALA A 54 4.08 -1.11 -3.44
CA ALA A 54 4.40 -0.05 -4.37
C ALA A 54 3.70 1.24 -3.91
N GLU A 55 4.41 2.03 -3.10
CA GLU A 55 3.91 3.26 -2.49
C GLU A 55 4.84 4.45 -2.75
N PHE A 56 4.29 5.66 -2.62
CA PHE A 56 5.07 6.88 -2.60
C PHE A 56 5.66 7.10 -1.22
N ILE A 57 6.99 7.13 -1.13
CA ILE A 57 7.69 7.38 0.11
C ILE A 57 8.00 8.87 0.22
N VAL A 58 7.52 9.49 1.30
CA VAL A 58 7.85 10.88 1.63
C VAL A 58 9.22 10.90 2.30
N PRO A 59 10.23 11.58 1.71
CA PRO A 59 11.55 11.67 2.31
C PRO A 59 11.53 12.44 3.65
N PRO A 60 12.51 12.19 4.54
CA PRO A 60 12.69 13.00 5.74
C PRO A 60 12.82 14.50 5.40
N PRO A 61 12.32 15.42 6.26
CA PRO A 61 12.43 16.86 6.02
C PRO A 61 13.88 17.28 5.73
N GLY A 62 14.09 18.13 4.72
CA GLY A 62 15.42 18.63 4.35
C GLY A 62 16.35 17.63 3.66
N SER A 63 15.91 16.38 3.39
CA SER A 63 16.71 15.38 2.67
C SER A 63 16.75 15.57 1.15
N VAL A 64 15.92 16.47 0.62
CA VAL A 64 15.85 16.82 -0.81
C VAL A 64 15.80 18.34 -0.98
N SER A 65 16.00 18.83 -2.20
CA SER A 65 15.88 20.27 -2.46
C SER A 65 14.49 20.79 -2.10
N LYS A 66 14.41 22.04 -1.63
CA LYS A 66 13.13 22.67 -1.23
C LYS A 66 12.05 22.58 -2.31
N HIS A 67 12.43 22.73 -3.57
CA HIS A 67 11.51 22.60 -4.70
C HIS A 67 10.96 21.17 -4.83
N LYS A 68 11.82 20.16 -4.70
CA LYS A 68 11.41 18.75 -4.73
C LYS A 68 10.57 18.36 -3.52
N GLU A 69 10.92 18.86 -2.34
CA GLU A 69 10.11 18.68 -1.12
C GLU A 69 8.72 19.30 -1.27
N TRP A 70 8.64 20.51 -1.81
CA TRP A 70 7.38 21.18 -2.10
C TRP A 70 6.53 20.34 -3.06
N LEU A 71 7.10 19.88 -4.18
CA LEU A 71 6.41 19.01 -5.13
C LEU A 71 5.90 17.72 -4.47
N ILE A 72 6.76 17.02 -3.71
CA ILE A 72 6.37 15.74 -3.10
C ILE A 72 5.23 15.93 -2.09
N ARG A 73 5.27 16.99 -1.30
CA ARG A 73 4.28 17.22 -0.24
C ARG A 73 2.99 17.87 -0.72
N HIS A 74 3.02 18.70 -1.77
CA HIS A 74 1.86 19.47 -2.23
C HIS A 74 1.25 18.93 -3.51
N PHE A 75 2.06 18.41 -4.43
CA PHE A 75 1.58 17.96 -5.73
C PHE A 75 0.96 16.55 -5.66
N PHE A 76 1.50 15.65 -4.82
CA PHE A 76 0.89 14.32 -4.63
C PHE A 76 -0.47 14.39 -3.94
N ALA A 77 -0.64 15.31 -2.98
CA ALA A 77 -1.93 15.56 -2.34
C ALA A 77 -3.00 16.06 -3.33
N GLN A 78 -2.59 16.70 -4.45
CA GLN A 78 -3.51 17.17 -5.48
C GLN A 78 -3.88 16.10 -6.52
N ILE A 79 -2.96 15.18 -6.86
CA ILE A 79 -3.23 14.12 -7.86
C ILE A 79 -4.08 12.99 -7.27
N TYR A 80 -3.90 12.65 -5.99
CA TYR A 80 -4.60 11.56 -5.33
C TYR A 80 -5.77 12.01 -4.44
N GLY A 81 -6.05 13.32 -4.38
CA GLY A 81 -7.12 13.92 -3.58
C GLY A 81 -6.82 13.93 -2.08
N PRO A 82 -7.60 14.67 -1.26
CA PRO A 82 -7.60 14.44 0.18
C PRO A 82 -8.00 12.98 0.42
N CYS A 83 -7.18 12.25 1.17
CA CYS A 83 -7.51 10.90 1.63
C CYS A 83 -8.65 11.03 2.65
N ASP A 84 -9.89 11.15 2.17
CA ASP A 84 -11.08 11.12 3.01
C ASP A 84 -11.26 9.70 3.55
N GLY A 85 -11.15 9.58 4.86
CA GLY A 85 -11.62 8.45 5.66
C GLY A 85 -12.54 8.97 6.75
#